data_AF-C3PK05-F1
#
_entry.id   AF-C3PK05-F1
#
_cell.length_a   1.000
_cell.length_b   1.000
_cell.length_c   1.000
_cell.angle_alpha   90.00
_cell.angle_beta   90.00
_cell.angle_gamma   90.00
#
_symmetry.space_group_name_H-M   'P 1'
#
loop_
_entity.id
_entity.type
_entity.pdbx_description
1 polymer ?
#
loop_
_entity_poly.entity_id
_entity_poly.type
_entity_poly.pdbx_seq_one_letter_code
_entity_poly.pdbx_strand_id
1 'polypeptide(L)'
;MVAGGIDERFISQKTLTGHSKAGAALFQTGGIIDVFRTHRIPANVSLDCVDPLIAPKAPNLVWLRSPLDLAAAGHSVKAAALTSLGFGHVSALIVYAHPGVFEQAVSQQRGADAASQWRERAEQRLRAGRAHFESGMLGRAPLFEVIEGRRLPTQDAKAAEIAMLLDDSARLTEDGTYPSA
;
A
#
# COMPACT_ATOMS: atom_id res chain seq x y z
N MET A 1 -4.11 0.67 -39.54
CA MET A 1 -5.17 0.10 -38.69
C MET A 1 -4.51 -0.28 -37.37
N VAL A 2 -4.49 0.63 -36.39
CA VAL A 2 -3.87 0.37 -35.08
C VAL A 2 -4.78 -0.61 -34.35
N ALA A 3 -4.27 -1.81 -34.05
CA ALA A 3 -4.99 -2.78 -33.23
C ALA A 3 -5.39 -2.09 -31.91
N GLY A 4 -6.67 -2.16 -31.56
CA GLY A 4 -7.23 -1.57 -30.34
C GLY A 4 -6.71 -2.25 -29.07
N GLY A 5 -5.44 -2.01 -28.74
CA GLY A 5 -4.82 -2.40 -27.48
C GLY A 5 -5.11 -1.35 -26.40
N ILE A 6 -5.23 -1.81 -25.16
CA ILE A 6 -5.28 -0.92 -24.00
C ILE A 6 -3.84 -0.44 -23.74
N ASP A 7 -3.60 0.85 -23.91
CA ASP A 7 -2.29 1.46 -23.62
C ASP A 7 -2.03 1.46 -22.10
N GLU A 8 -0.94 0.87 -21.66
CA GLU A 8 -0.47 0.89 -20.28
C GLU A 8 0.52 2.05 -20.07
N ARG A 9 0.31 2.83 -19.01
CA ARG A 9 1.18 3.96 -18.69
C ARG A 9 2.33 3.47 -17.80
N PHE A 10 3.55 3.52 -18.31
CA PHE A 10 4.73 2.99 -17.63
C PHE A 10 5.38 4.03 -16.71
N ILE A 11 5.66 3.65 -15.46
CA ILE A 11 6.31 4.50 -14.45
C ILE A 11 7.74 4.01 -14.19
N SER A 12 8.72 4.89 -14.39
CA SER A 12 10.14 4.61 -14.15
C SER A 12 10.65 5.28 -12.86
N GLN A 13 10.09 4.93 -11.69
CA GLN A 13 10.40 5.60 -10.41
C GLN A 13 11.90 5.67 -10.08
N LYS A 14 12.67 4.67 -10.53
CA LYS A 14 14.12 4.58 -10.30
C LYS A 14 14.91 5.76 -10.89
N THR A 15 14.35 6.52 -11.83
CA THR A 15 15.01 7.73 -12.35
C THR A 15 15.09 8.86 -11.32
N LEU A 16 14.22 8.84 -10.30
CA LEU A 16 14.24 9.79 -9.20
C LEU A 16 14.92 9.21 -7.93
N THR A 17 14.58 7.97 -7.57
CA THR A 17 15.02 7.37 -6.28
C THR A 17 16.32 6.58 -6.38
N GLY A 18 16.84 6.35 -7.59
CA GLY A 18 17.91 5.39 -7.85
C GLY A 18 17.47 3.93 -7.65
N HIS A 19 18.45 3.02 -7.58
CA HIS A 19 18.18 1.59 -7.35
C HIS A 19 18.71 1.13 -5.98
N SER A 20 17.78 0.97 -5.02
CA SER A 20 18.02 0.53 -3.64
C SER A 20 18.10 -1.00 -3.45
N LYS A 21 18.34 -1.77 -4.53
CA LYS A 21 18.42 -3.24 -4.52
C LYS A 21 17.13 -3.85 -3.96
N ALA A 22 17.19 -4.47 -2.77
CA ALA A 22 16.05 -5.11 -2.11
C ALA A 22 14.89 -4.12 -1.84
N GLY A 23 15.19 -2.85 -1.55
CA GLY A 23 14.17 -1.83 -1.28
C GLY A 23 13.44 -1.32 -2.53
N ALA A 24 13.84 -1.74 -3.73
CA ALA A 24 13.33 -1.15 -4.97
C ALA A 24 11.84 -1.43 -5.18
N ALA A 25 11.42 -2.67 -4.96
CA ALA A 25 10.01 -3.05 -5.08
C ALA A 25 9.16 -2.35 -4.00
N LEU A 26 9.69 -2.17 -2.78
CA LEU A 26 8.99 -1.47 -1.70
C LEU A 26 8.69 -0.02 -2.06
N PHE A 27 9.66 0.71 -2.62
CA PHE A 27 9.44 2.09 -3.07
C PHE A 27 8.42 2.14 -4.23
N GLN A 28 8.46 1.19 -5.15
CA GLN A 28 7.50 1.11 -6.25
C GLN A 28 6.10 0.81 -5.73
N THR A 29 5.94 -0.08 -4.74
CA THR A 29 4.67 -0.33 -4.06
C THR A 29 4.12 0.95 -3.42
N GLY A 30 4.95 1.70 -2.69
CA GLY A 30 4.54 2.99 -2.11
C GLY A 30 4.05 3.98 -3.16
N GLY A 31 4.79 4.10 -4.27
CA GLY A 31 4.38 4.96 -5.40
C GLY A 31 3.08 4.52 -6.07
N ILE A 32 2.84 3.21 -6.22
CA ILE A 32 1.57 2.68 -6.74
C ILE A 32 0.41 3.01 -5.80
N ILE A 33 0.60 2.91 -4.49
CA ILE A 33 -0.42 3.27 -3.50
C ILE A 33 -0.78 4.77 -3.62
N ASP A 34 0.22 5.65 -3.81
CA ASP A 34 -0.02 7.07 -4.07
C ASP A 34 -0.77 7.31 -5.39
N VAL A 35 -0.46 6.55 -6.44
CA VAL A 35 -1.18 6.59 -7.72
C VAL A 35 -2.64 6.16 -7.54
N PHE A 36 -2.94 5.14 -6.72
CA PHE A 36 -4.34 4.79 -6.44
C PHE A 36 -5.06 5.89 -5.68
N ARG A 37 -4.42 6.51 -4.69
CA ARG A 37 -5.04 7.58 -3.89
C ARG A 37 -5.31 8.85 -4.71
N THR A 38 -4.40 9.20 -5.62
CA THR A 38 -4.44 10.49 -6.33
C THR A 38 -4.95 10.37 -7.76
N HIS A 39 -4.93 9.17 -8.35
CA HIS A 39 -5.10 8.90 -9.78
C HIS A 39 -4.16 9.71 -10.68
N ARG A 40 -3.10 10.28 -10.13
CA ARG A 40 -2.07 10.99 -10.88
C ARG A 40 -0.92 10.03 -11.19
N ILE A 41 -0.65 9.84 -12.48
CA ILE A 41 0.46 9.02 -12.95
C ILE A 41 1.69 9.91 -13.09
N PRO A 42 2.78 9.63 -12.34
CA PRO A 42 4.01 10.43 -12.44
C PRO A 42 4.71 10.18 -13.78
N ALA A 43 5.43 11.20 -14.24
CA ALA A 43 6.29 11.10 -15.42
C ALA A 43 7.68 10.58 -15.09
N ASN A 44 8.37 10.13 -16.13
CA ASN A 44 9.82 10.06 -16.13
C ASN A 44 10.39 11.39 -16.64
N VAL A 45 10.72 12.30 -15.72
CA VAL A 45 11.28 13.63 -16.07
C VAL A 45 12.71 13.55 -16.65
N SER A 46 13.38 12.41 -16.49
CA SER A 46 14.70 12.15 -17.07
C SER A 46 14.63 11.58 -18.49
N LEU A 47 13.43 11.41 -19.07
CA LEU A 47 13.25 10.81 -20.39
C LEU A 47 13.36 11.85 -21.51
N ASP A 48 14.47 11.81 -22.24
CA ASP A 48 14.78 12.66 -23.40
C ASP A 48 14.27 12.06 -24.72
N CYS A 49 14.43 10.75 -24.91
CA CYS A 49 13.93 9.96 -26.04
C CYS A 49 13.55 8.55 -25.58
N VAL A 50 12.53 7.96 -26.20
CA VAL A 50 12.28 6.52 -26.02
C VAL A 50 13.14 5.81 -27.04
N ASP A 51 13.89 4.79 -26.60
CA ASP A 51 14.74 3.98 -27.49
C ASP A 51 13.90 3.38 -28.63
N PRO A 52 14.23 3.63 -29.91
CA PRO A 52 13.52 3.08 -31.06
C PRO A 52 13.39 1.55 -31.04
N LEU A 53 14.30 0.84 -30.37
CA LEU A 53 14.27 -0.62 -30.23
C LEU A 53 13.17 -1.13 -29.28
N ILE A 54 12.58 -0.25 -28.46
CA ILE A 54 11.47 -0.57 -27.56
C ILE A 54 10.15 -0.65 -28.33
N ALA A 55 9.94 0.21 -29.33
CA ALA A 55 8.69 0.31 -30.07
C ALA A 55 8.14 -1.04 -30.59
N PRO A 56 8.94 -1.92 -31.25
CA PRO A 56 8.44 -3.22 -31.70
C PRO A 56 8.21 -4.22 -30.57
N LYS A 57 8.80 -4.03 -29.38
CA LYS A 57 8.73 -4.97 -28.25
C LYS A 57 7.59 -4.65 -27.28
N ALA A 58 7.18 -3.39 -27.21
CA ALA A 58 6.23 -2.88 -26.23
C ALA A 58 5.23 -1.92 -26.88
N PRO A 59 4.46 -2.37 -27.90
CA PRO A 59 3.58 -1.49 -28.68
C PRO A 59 2.44 -0.88 -27.86
N ASN A 60 2.10 -1.47 -26.70
CA ASN A 60 1.05 -1.01 -25.79
C ASN A 60 1.58 -0.22 -24.59
N LEU A 61 2.90 0.03 -24.49
CA LEU A 61 3.46 0.80 -23.37
C LEU A 61 3.67 2.26 -23.75
N VAL A 62 3.21 3.16 -22.87
CA VAL A 62 3.34 4.60 -23.02
C VAL A 62 4.24 5.16 -21.92
N TRP A 63 5.34 5.80 -22.31
CA TRP A 63 6.24 6.50 -21.40
C TRP A 63 5.90 7.99 -21.32
N LEU A 64 5.45 8.42 -20.15
CA LEU A 64 5.06 9.81 -19.90
C LEU A 64 6.28 10.68 -19.58
N ARG A 65 6.39 11.83 -20.27
CA ARG A 65 7.37 12.90 -19.96
C ARG A 65 6.83 14.00 -19.07
N SER A 66 5.51 14.13 -19.02
CA SER A 66 4.79 15.06 -18.13
C SER A 66 3.75 14.27 -17.34
N PRO A 67 3.52 14.58 -16.04
CA PRO A 67 2.57 13.85 -15.23
C PRO A 67 1.17 13.88 -15.86
N LEU A 68 0.46 12.75 -15.79
CA LEU A 68 -0.92 12.64 -16.27
C LEU A 68 -1.86 12.59 -15.08
N ASP A 69 -2.73 13.58 -14.96
CA ASP A 69 -3.76 13.63 -13.92
C ASP A 69 -5.07 13.04 -14.46
N LEU A 70 -5.34 11.78 -14.12
CA LEU A 70 -6.58 11.14 -14.55
C LEU A 70 -7.77 11.62 -13.74
N ALA A 71 -7.60 11.98 -12.46
CA ALA A 71 -8.68 12.49 -11.63
C ALA A 71 -9.24 13.79 -12.20
N ALA A 72 -8.37 14.71 -12.64
CA ALA A 72 -8.78 15.94 -13.30
C ALA A 72 -9.59 15.71 -14.59
N ALA A 73 -9.40 14.56 -15.24
CA ALA A 73 -10.15 14.13 -16.42
C ALA A 73 -11.37 13.24 -16.09
N GLY A 74 -11.75 13.08 -14.81
CA GLY A 74 -12.87 12.24 -14.40
C GLY A 74 -12.60 10.73 -14.53
N HIS A 75 -11.33 10.33 -14.56
CA HIS A 75 -10.89 8.94 -14.67
C HIS A 75 -10.14 8.47 -13.42
N SER A 76 -10.11 7.16 -13.19
CA SER A 76 -9.42 6.55 -12.05
C SER A 76 -8.51 5.41 -12.48
N VAL A 77 -7.39 5.27 -11.78
CA VAL A 77 -6.51 4.09 -11.92
C VAL A 77 -7.15 2.92 -11.19
N LYS A 78 -7.47 1.85 -11.93
CA LYS A 78 -8.18 0.67 -11.38
C LYS A 78 -7.24 -0.44 -10.91
N ALA A 79 -6.10 -0.59 -11.57
CA ALA A 79 -5.12 -1.61 -11.28
C ALA A 79 -3.71 -1.12 -11.67
N ALA A 80 -2.70 -1.77 -11.11
CA ALA A 80 -1.30 -1.52 -11.45
C ALA A 80 -0.51 -2.83 -11.38
N ALA A 81 0.47 -2.98 -12.27
CA ALA A 81 1.43 -4.08 -12.23
C ALA A 81 2.81 -3.54 -11.81
N LEU A 82 3.46 -4.26 -10.89
CA LEU A 82 4.84 -4.02 -10.48
C LEU A 82 5.66 -5.23 -10.90
N THR A 83 6.63 -5.01 -11.77
CA THR A 83 7.64 -6.00 -12.13
C THR A 83 8.98 -5.64 -11.47
N SER A 84 9.64 -6.65 -10.90
CA SER A 84 10.96 -6.52 -10.29
C SER A 84 11.84 -7.69 -10.70
N LEU A 85 13.04 -7.38 -11.18
CA LEU A 85 14.04 -8.34 -11.63
C LEU A 85 15.32 -8.14 -10.81
N GLY A 86 15.79 -9.21 -10.18
CA GLY A 86 17.02 -9.28 -9.40
C GLY A 86 18.03 -10.25 -10.01
N PHE A 87 19.27 -10.19 -9.52
CA PHE A 87 20.33 -11.12 -9.93
C PHE A 87 19.99 -12.57 -9.56
N GLY A 88 20.52 -13.53 -10.32
CA GLY A 88 20.29 -14.96 -10.08
C GLY A 88 18.91 -15.45 -10.51
N HIS A 89 18.34 -14.89 -11.59
CA HIS A 89 17.02 -15.24 -12.13
C HIS A 89 15.86 -15.01 -11.14
N VAL A 90 16.01 -14.05 -10.22
CA VAL A 90 14.92 -13.67 -9.32
C VAL A 90 14.00 -12.70 -10.05
N SER A 91 12.78 -13.15 -10.36
CA SER A 91 11.76 -12.31 -11.00
C SER A 91 10.46 -12.37 -10.22
N ALA A 92 9.80 -11.22 -10.06
CA ALA A 92 8.48 -11.12 -9.45
C ALA A 92 7.58 -10.17 -10.24
N LEU A 93 6.29 -10.54 -10.29
CA LEU A 93 5.18 -9.70 -10.74
C LEU A 93 4.19 -9.60 -9.59
N ILE A 94 3.83 -8.37 -9.22
CA ILE A 94 2.75 -8.09 -8.26
C ILE A 94 1.68 -7.29 -8.99
N VAL A 95 0.43 -7.74 -8.91
CA VAL A 95 -0.71 -7.03 -9.46
C VAL A 95 -1.52 -6.47 -8.31
N TYR A 96 -1.74 -5.16 -8.34
CA TYR A 96 -2.54 -4.44 -7.37
C TYR A 96 -3.89 -4.05 -7.98
N ALA A 97 -4.95 -4.16 -7.19
CA ALA A 97 -6.26 -3.59 -7.49
C ALA A 97 -6.50 -2.37 -6.62
N HIS A 98 -7.26 -1.40 -7.14
CA HIS A 98 -7.66 -0.21 -6.39
C HIS A 98 -8.45 -0.60 -5.12
N PRO A 99 -8.22 0.02 -3.95
CA PRO A 99 -8.87 -0.36 -2.69
C PRO A 99 -10.40 -0.36 -2.73
N GLY A 100 -11.01 0.49 -3.56
CA GLY A 100 -12.46 0.52 -3.76
C GLY A 100 -13.05 -0.82 -4.25
N VAL A 101 -12.25 -1.70 -4.86
CA VAL A 101 -12.69 -3.06 -5.21
C VAL A 101 -13.05 -3.88 -3.97
N PHE A 102 -12.29 -3.74 -2.87
CA PHE A 102 -12.57 -4.44 -1.62
C PHE A 102 -13.88 -3.96 -0.99
N GLU A 103 -14.11 -2.65 -0.97
CA GLU A 103 -15.36 -2.09 -0.47
C GLU A 103 -16.57 -2.61 -1.25
N GLN A 104 -16.47 -2.66 -2.58
CA GLN A 104 -17.52 -3.24 -3.42
C GLN A 104 -17.75 -4.71 -3.10
N ALA A 105 -16.70 -5.49 -2.85
CA ALA A 105 -16.84 -6.87 -2.43
C ALA A 105 -17.55 -6.99 -1.07
N VAL A 106 -17.26 -6.12 -0.09
CA VAL A 106 -17.98 -6.07 1.19
C VAL A 106 -19.46 -5.75 0.96
N SER A 107 -19.76 -4.74 0.13
CA SER A 107 -21.15 -4.38 -0.18
C SER A 107 -21.92 -5.53 -0.81
N GLN A 108 -21.31 -6.27 -1.73
CA GLN A 108 -21.95 -7.38 -2.44
C GLN A 108 -22.14 -8.61 -1.54
N GLN A 109 -21.19 -8.91 -0.67
CA GLN A 109 -21.19 -10.15 0.13
C GLN A 109 -21.83 -9.99 1.51
N ARG A 110 -21.81 -8.77 2.07
CA ARG A 110 -22.25 -8.48 3.46
C ARG A 110 -23.27 -7.35 3.55
N GLY A 111 -23.67 -6.77 2.42
CA GLY A 111 -24.67 -5.71 2.34
C GLY A 111 -24.09 -4.30 2.45
N ALA A 112 -24.89 -3.32 2.03
CA ALA A 112 -24.49 -1.90 1.98
C ALA A 112 -24.14 -1.35 3.36
N ASP A 113 -24.90 -1.71 4.41
CA ASP A 113 -24.65 -1.25 5.78
C ASP A 113 -23.28 -1.69 6.30
N ALA A 114 -22.87 -2.94 6.00
CA ALA A 114 -21.56 -3.45 6.40
C ALA A 114 -20.42 -2.70 5.68
N ALA A 115 -20.62 -2.33 4.41
CA ALA A 115 -19.66 -1.53 3.65
C ALA A 115 -19.55 -0.10 4.20
N SER A 116 -20.69 0.54 4.51
CA SER A 116 -20.74 1.87 5.14
C SER A 116 -20.04 1.87 6.50
N GLN A 117 -20.34 0.91 7.36
CA GLN A 117 -19.69 0.79 8.67
C GLN A 117 -18.17 0.54 8.55
N TRP A 118 -17.74 -0.27 7.57
CA TRP A 118 -16.32 -0.46 7.30
C TRP A 118 -15.65 0.85 6.88
N ARG A 119 -16.28 1.60 5.96
CA ARG A 119 -15.78 2.89 5.47
C ARG A 119 -15.66 3.89 6.61
N GLU A 120 -16.69 4.04 7.44
CA GLU A 120 -16.69 4.94 8.59
C GLU A 120 -15.54 4.64 9.55
N ARG A 121 -15.32 3.36 9.90
CA ARG A 121 -14.19 2.94 10.74
C ARG A 121 -12.84 3.24 10.08
N ALA A 122 -12.71 2.99 8.78
CA ALA A 122 -11.49 3.27 8.04
C ALA A 122 -11.17 4.77 8.01
N GLU A 123 -12.17 5.62 7.76
CA GLU A 123 -12.03 7.08 7.75
C GLU A 123 -11.72 7.64 9.13
N GLN A 124 -12.36 7.13 10.18
CA GLN A 124 -12.04 7.49 11.56
C GLN A 124 -10.58 7.14 11.88
N ARG A 125 -10.12 5.95 11.48
CA ARG A 125 -8.73 5.53 11.70
C ARG A 125 -7.73 6.39 10.91
N LEU A 126 -8.05 6.76 9.67
CA LEU A 126 -7.22 7.65 8.86
C LEU A 126 -7.10 9.04 9.49
N ARG A 127 -8.21 9.61 9.97
CA ARG A 127 -8.20 10.90 10.69
C ARG A 127 -7.36 10.84 11.96
N ALA A 128 -7.57 9.81 12.80
CA ALA A 128 -6.80 9.62 14.02
C ALA A 128 -5.29 9.44 13.73
N GLY A 129 -4.95 8.64 12.72
CA GLY A 129 -3.56 8.43 12.29
C GLY A 129 -2.91 9.70 11.77
N ARG A 130 -3.64 10.53 11.00
CA ARG A 130 -3.13 11.81 10.50
C ARG A 130 -2.86 12.79 11.63
N ALA A 131 -3.79 12.93 12.57
CA ALA A 131 -3.62 13.79 13.73
C ALA A 131 -2.42 13.37 14.60
N HIS A 132 -2.23 12.06 14.81
CA HIS A 132 -1.07 11.53 15.54
C HIS A 132 0.24 11.78 14.78
N PHE A 133 0.26 11.53 13.47
CA PHE A 133 1.44 11.78 12.63
C PHE A 133 1.86 13.26 12.67
N GLU A 134 0.92 14.18 12.51
CA GLU A 134 1.17 15.63 12.58
C GLU A 134 1.65 16.05 13.98
N SER A 135 1.04 15.51 15.03
CA SER A 135 1.50 15.75 16.42
C SER A 135 2.95 15.31 16.60
N GLY A 136 3.34 14.18 16.01
CA GLY A 136 4.70 13.69 16.07
C GLY A 136 5.70 14.51 15.26
N MET A 137 5.31 14.99 14.07
CA MET A 137 6.14 15.95 13.32
C MET A 137 6.40 17.24 14.08
N LEU A 138 5.45 17.67 14.91
CA LEU A 138 5.56 18.85 15.77
C LEU A 138 6.26 18.58 17.11
N GLY A 139 6.74 17.34 17.35
CA GLY A 139 7.38 16.94 18.61
C GLY A 139 6.43 16.89 19.80
N ARG A 140 5.11 16.85 19.58
CA ARG A 140 4.08 16.82 20.63
C ARG A 140 3.65 15.40 21.01
N ALA A 141 4.01 14.42 20.20
CA ALA A 141 3.82 13.00 20.45
C ALA A 141 5.00 12.22 19.87
N PRO A 142 5.35 11.04 20.38
CA PRO A 142 6.35 10.20 19.75
C PRO A 142 5.77 9.50 18.51
N LEU A 143 6.57 9.37 17.45
CA LEU A 143 6.26 8.51 16.30
C LEU A 143 6.87 7.12 16.42
N PHE A 144 7.75 6.93 17.40
CA PHE A 144 8.39 5.67 17.72
C PHE A 144 8.53 5.58 19.24
N GLU A 145 8.01 4.49 19.79
CA GLU A 145 8.13 4.13 21.20
C GLU A 145 8.58 2.67 21.27
N VAL A 146 9.51 2.37 22.17
CA VAL A 146 9.88 0.98 22.44
C VAL A 146 8.76 0.34 23.25
N ILE A 147 8.31 -0.85 22.83
CA ILE A 147 7.29 -1.59 23.57
C ILE A 147 7.91 -2.11 24.87
N GLU A 148 7.34 -1.72 26.00
CA GLU A 148 7.73 -2.25 27.31
C GLU A 148 6.97 -3.55 27.64
N GLY A 149 7.72 -4.58 28.00
CA GLY A 149 7.15 -5.88 28.37
C GLY A 149 6.35 -6.54 27.26
N ARG A 150 5.47 -7.47 27.64
CA ARG A 150 4.68 -8.30 26.72
C ARG A 150 3.18 -8.21 26.97
N ARG A 151 2.75 -7.20 27.75
CA ARG A 151 1.35 -7.04 28.19
C ARG A 151 0.80 -8.26 28.94
N LEU A 152 1.66 -8.98 29.66
CA LEU A 152 1.26 -10.06 30.55
C LEU A 152 0.84 -9.48 31.91
N PRO A 153 0.01 -10.19 32.69
CA PRO A 153 -0.28 -9.79 34.07
C PRO A 153 1.00 -9.71 34.90
N THR A 154 1.01 -8.82 35.89
CA THR A 154 2.17 -8.61 36.77
C THR A 154 2.47 -9.83 37.65
N GLN A 155 1.43 -10.58 38.01
CA GLN A 155 1.52 -11.84 38.75
C GLN A 155 1.39 -13.02 37.79
N ASP A 156 2.14 -14.09 38.06
CA ASP A 156 2.11 -15.36 37.31
C ASP A 156 2.25 -15.21 35.79
N ALA A 157 3.00 -14.19 35.33
CA ALA A 157 3.21 -13.88 33.92
C ALA A 157 3.66 -15.11 33.09
N LYS A 158 4.45 -16.00 33.69
CA LYS A 158 4.92 -17.23 33.04
C LYS A 158 3.77 -18.23 32.82
N ALA A 159 2.89 -18.40 33.80
CA ALA A 159 1.73 -19.28 33.65
C ALA A 159 0.75 -18.68 32.63
N ALA A 160 0.48 -17.37 32.73
CA ALA A 160 -0.38 -16.64 31.80
C ALA A 160 0.14 -16.73 30.36
N GLU A 161 1.45 -16.64 30.15
CA GLU A 161 2.07 -16.82 28.83
C GLU A 161 1.83 -18.24 28.28
N ILE A 162 2.01 -19.29 29.09
CA ILE A 162 1.76 -20.66 28.66
C ILE A 162 0.27 -20.83 28.30
N ALA A 163 -0.63 -20.36 29.15
CA ALA A 163 -2.07 -20.42 28.89
C ALA A 163 -2.45 -19.68 27.59
N MET A 164 -1.94 -18.46 27.40
CA MET A 164 -2.17 -17.65 26.20
C MET A 164 -1.63 -18.32 24.93
N LEU A 165 -0.47 -19.00 25.00
CA LEU A 165 0.11 -19.69 23.84
C LEU A 165 -0.68 -20.95 23.45
N LEU A 166 -1.43 -21.53 24.38
CA LEU A 166 -2.22 -22.74 24.19
C LEU A 166 -3.71 -22.48 23.89
N ASP A 167 -4.17 -21.24 24.05
CA ASP A 167 -5.55 -20.82 23.81
C ASP A 167 -5.66 -19.94 22.54
N ASP A 168 -6.30 -20.45 21.49
CA ASP A 168 -6.51 -19.74 20.22
C ASP A 168 -7.52 -18.57 20.33
N SER A 169 -8.30 -18.56 21.41
CA SER A 169 -9.29 -17.52 21.72
C SER A 169 -8.72 -16.42 22.61
N ALA A 170 -7.50 -16.56 23.14
CA ALA A 170 -6.87 -15.57 24.00
C ALA A 170 -6.74 -14.20 23.30
N ARG A 171 -7.27 -13.14 23.92
CA ARG A 171 -7.19 -11.74 23.44
C ARG A 171 -6.79 -10.84 24.60
N LEU A 172 -6.30 -9.64 24.26
CA LEU A 172 -6.10 -8.58 25.26
C LEU A 172 -7.44 -8.17 25.86
N THR A 173 -7.45 -7.91 27.17
CA THR A 173 -8.57 -7.30 27.88
C THR A 173 -8.67 -5.80 27.58
N GLU A 174 -9.70 -5.14 28.09
CA GLU A 174 -9.88 -3.69 27.96
C GLU A 174 -8.70 -2.89 28.56
N ASP A 175 -8.06 -3.44 29.60
CA ASP A 175 -6.86 -2.84 30.23
C ASP A 175 -5.58 -3.02 29.40
N GLY A 176 -5.67 -3.71 28.27
CA GLY A 176 -4.55 -3.91 27.36
C GLY A 176 -3.56 -4.98 27.83
N THR A 177 -3.95 -5.87 28.74
CA THR A 177 -3.16 -7.03 29.20
C THR A 177 -3.81 -8.36 28.80
N TYR A 178 -3.04 -9.43 28.69
CA TYR A 178 -3.58 -10.78 28.55
C TYR A 178 -4.19 -11.28 29.87
N PRO A 179 -5.18 -12.20 29.82
CA PRO A 179 -5.73 -12.83 31.00
C PRO A 179 -4.67 -13.57 31.82
N SER A 180 -4.91 -13.76 33.11
CA SER A 180 -4.18 -14.72 33.92
C SER A 180 -4.46 -16.15 33.45
N ALA A 181 -3.56 -17.08 33.80
CA ALA A 181 -3.77 -18.51 33.59
C ALA A 181 -4.97 -19.06 34.37
#